data_AF-A0A832UZZ3-F1
#
_entry.id   AF-A0A832UZZ3-F1
#
_cell.length_a   1.000
_cell.length_b   1.000
_cell.length_c   1.000
_cell.angle_alpha   90.00
_cell.angle_beta   90.00
_cell.angle_gamma   90.00
#
_symmetry.space_group_name_H-M   'P 1'
#
loop_
_entity.id
_entity.type
_entity.pdbx_description
1 polymer ?
#
loop_
_entity_poly.entity_id
_entity_poly.type
_entity_poly.pdbx_seq_one_letter_code
_entity_poly.pdbx_strand_id
1 'polypeptide(L)'
;TAFYTVINLIRHHRLKPEQLAQEFWNYVLLGVGTIPEVFKHTGIKSDILKEIHDSFEYWYPCDLRHTAVGHITNHLTFYIFNHVALFSDKFWPVGISLNEFLICEGAKMSKSKGNVIPLADIPRKYGADLYRLYIAGSANLDAVVDWREKNVVSAQKRMNKLYEIADEIIKKGKTKEKAPETTLDLWINSRFNTMLKSATASLENMGVREYTQLVFFEFLNDISHYLTRSGKKANWGLLYEVLESWLKVLSPLMPHTAEEFWEKSMHSDMISTDDWPAVDEAAISKEVELAEDLMKGVSSDILQVIELTKKKKLKKITLFAAPAWKHHVYSSVLEGKKLQDLMKIPEIRVMGDAAAKYVQSLEKKKFELKREILSAEKELEVLEEAKNYFKQEFGCKIEVIPAEKSEHQKAKVADVMKPGIYLE
;
A
#
# COMPACT_ATOMS: atom_id res chain seq x y z
N THR A 1 -9.14 -10.29 -29.34
CA THR A 1 -9.76 -9.63 -28.18
C THR A 1 -11.23 -9.38 -28.43
N ALA A 2 -11.63 -8.77 -29.55
CA ALA A 2 -13.03 -8.58 -29.94
C ALA A 2 -13.92 -9.83 -29.79
N PHE A 3 -13.45 -11.03 -30.16
CA PHE A 3 -14.24 -12.26 -30.01
C PHE A 3 -14.71 -12.53 -28.57
N TYR A 4 -13.99 -12.08 -27.54
CA TYR A 4 -14.40 -12.25 -26.14
C TYR A 4 -15.69 -11.52 -25.80
N THR A 5 -16.00 -10.42 -26.49
CA THR A 5 -17.19 -9.61 -26.22
C THR A 5 -18.47 -10.30 -26.72
N VAL A 6 -18.36 -11.28 -27.61
CA VAL A 6 -19.51 -11.89 -28.31
C VAL A 6 -19.65 -13.39 -28.11
N ILE A 7 -18.60 -14.09 -27.67
CA ILE A 7 -18.59 -15.55 -27.62
C ILE A 7 -19.60 -16.15 -26.63
N ASN A 8 -19.88 -15.48 -25.53
CA ASN A 8 -20.92 -15.90 -24.59
C ASN A 8 -22.30 -15.88 -25.25
N LEU A 9 -22.62 -14.84 -26.03
CA LEU A 9 -23.89 -14.68 -26.73
C LEU A 9 -24.03 -15.67 -27.89
N ILE A 10 -22.96 -15.87 -28.67
CA ILE A 10 -22.92 -16.91 -29.72
C ILE A 10 -23.26 -18.29 -29.14
N ARG A 11 -22.67 -18.62 -27.97
CA ARG A 11 -22.95 -19.89 -27.28
C ARG A 11 -24.35 -19.94 -26.67
N HIS A 12 -24.79 -18.86 -26.04
CA HIS A 12 -26.12 -18.74 -25.43
C HIS A 12 -27.23 -18.99 -26.46
N HIS A 13 -27.12 -18.35 -27.62
CA HIS A 13 -28.04 -18.49 -28.74
C HIS A 13 -27.80 -19.73 -29.60
N ARG A 14 -26.79 -20.54 -29.26
CA ARG A 14 -26.43 -21.80 -29.95
C ARG A 14 -26.26 -21.61 -31.46
N LEU A 15 -25.66 -20.49 -31.86
CA LEU A 15 -25.40 -20.21 -33.27
C LEU A 15 -24.41 -21.26 -33.82
N LYS A 16 -24.71 -21.78 -35.01
CA LYS A 16 -23.89 -22.81 -35.63
C LYS A 16 -22.71 -22.19 -36.38
N PRO A 17 -21.57 -22.90 -36.52
CA PRO A 17 -20.40 -22.39 -37.24
C PRO A 17 -20.72 -21.88 -38.65
N GLU A 18 -21.65 -22.52 -39.36
CA GLU A 18 -22.02 -22.14 -40.74
C GLU A 18 -22.77 -20.80 -40.79
N GLN A 19 -23.36 -20.37 -39.66
CA GLN A 19 -24.07 -19.09 -39.55
C GLN A 19 -23.11 -17.92 -39.26
N LEU A 20 -21.89 -18.20 -38.79
CA LEU A 20 -20.87 -17.20 -38.46
C LEU A 20 -20.07 -16.80 -39.71
N ALA A 21 -20.80 -16.50 -40.79
CA ALA A 21 -20.26 -16.11 -42.10
C ALA A 21 -19.67 -14.69 -42.08
N GLN A 22 -19.08 -14.26 -43.19
CA GLN A 22 -18.43 -12.95 -43.28
C GLN A 22 -19.43 -11.80 -43.05
N GLU A 23 -20.66 -11.92 -43.53
CA GLU A 23 -21.73 -10.94 -43.34
C GLU A 23 -22.08 -10.77 -41.86
N PHE A 24 -22.08 -11.87 -41.10
CA PHE A 24 -22.26 -11.83 -39.65
C PHE A 24 -21.15 -11.01 -38.98
N TRP A 25 -19.89 -11.30 -39.30
CA TRP A 25 -18.75 -10.61 -38.68
C TRP A 25 -18.64 -9.15 -39.10
N ASN A 26 -18.91 -8.85 -40.37
CA ASN A 26 -18.95 -7.48 -40.89
C ASN A 26 -20.01 -6.65 -40.14
N TYR A 27 -21.19 -7.21 -39.91
CA TYR A 27 -22.23 -6.51 -39.16
C TYR A 27 -21.85 -6.37 -37.68
N VAL A 28 -21.55 -7.48 -37.01
CA VAL A 28 -21.34 -7.51 -35.56
C VAL A 28 -20.13 -6.69 -35.13
N LEU A 29 -19.02 -6.75 -35.87
CA LEU A 29 -17.76 -6.11 -35.47
C LEU A 29 -17.51 -4.77 -36.15
N LEU A 30 -18.07 -4.53 -37.34
CA LEU A 30 -17.78 -3.33 -38.13
C LEU A 30 -19.03 -2.47 -38.37
N GLY A 31 -20.22 -2.94 -38.01
CA GLY A 31 -21.48 -2.26 -38.33
C GLY A 31 -21.79 -2.23 -39.83
N VAL A 32 -21.15 -3.09 -40.64
CA VAL A 32 -21.26 -3.09 -42.10
C VAL A 32 -22.38 -4.04 -42.57
N GLY A 33 -23.27 -3.53 -43.42
CA GLY A 33 -24.40 -4.27 -43.99
C GLY A 33 -25.72 -4.01 -43.25
N THR A 34 -26.84 -4.48 -43.81
CA THR A 34 -28.16 -4.35 -43.18
C THR A 34 -28.62 -5.66 -42.56
N ILE A 35 -29.39 -5.58 -41.46
CA ILE A 35 -29.93 -6.77 -40.79
C ILE A 35 -30.68 -7.71 -41.75
N PRO A 36 -31.56 -7.24 -42.67
CA PRO A 36 -32.23 -8.12 -43.61
C PRO A 36 -31.26 -8.90 -44.51
N GLU A 37 -30.15 -8.29 -44.94
CA GLU A 37 -29.12 -8.95 -45.74
C GLU A 37 -28.38 -10.00 -44.93
N VAL A 38 -27.97 -9.68 -43.71
CA VAL A 38 -27.28 -10.63 -42.82
C VAL A 38 -28.19 -11.80 -42.48
N PHE A 39 -29.46 -11.54 -42.16
CA PHE A 39 -30.47 -12.58 -41.90
C PHE A 39 -30.63 -13.53 -43.09
N LYS A 40 -30.67 -13.00 -44.32
CA LYS A 40 -30.80 -13.82 -45.53
C LYS A 40 -29.67 -14.84 -45.68
N HIS A 41 -28.44 -14.46 -45.31
CA HIS A 41 -27.26 -15.33 -45.46
C HIS A 41 -27.05 -16.26 -44.26
N THR A 42 -27.41 -15.82 -43.06
CA THR A 42 -27.02 -16.49 -41.80
C THR A 42 -28.20 -17.15 -41.09
N GLY A 43 -29.43 -16.73 -41.40
CA GLY A 43 -30.65 -17.11 -40.68
C GLY A 43 -30.73 -16.56 -39.26
N ILE A 44 -29.82 -15.67 -38.84
CA ILE A 44 -29.77 -15.13 -37.47
C ILE A 44 -30.73 -13.96 -37.34
N LYS A 45 -31.66 -14.04 -36.39
CA LYS A 45 -32.70 -13.04 -36.18
C LYS A 45 -32.13 -11.66 -35.80
N SER A 46 -32.89 -10.63 -36.15
CA SER A 46 -32.55 -9.21 -35.95
C SER A 46 -32.19 -8.85 -34.50
N ASP A 47 -32.98 -9.32 -33.54
CA ASP A 47 -32.77 -9.11 -32.11
C ASP A 47 -31.43 -9.69 -31.65
N ILE A 48 -31.11 -10.92 -32.08
CA ILE A 48 -29.84 -11.58 -31.75
C ILE A 48 -28.65 -10.86 -32.40
N LEU A 49 -28.75 -10.47 -33.68
CA LEU A 49 -27.69 -9.73 -34.36
C LEU A 49 -27.37 -8.41 -33.65
N LYS A 50 -28.40 -7.66 -33.26
CA LYS A 50 -28.26 -6.41 -32.53
C LYS A 50 -27.64 -6.62 -31.15
N GLU A 51 -28.16 -7.57 -30.38
CA GLU A 51 -27.61 -7.87 -29.04
C GLU A 51 -26.11 -8.17 -29.09
N ILE A 52 -25.68 -8.98 -30.07
CA ILE A 52 -24.27 -9.32 -30.23
C ILE A 52 -23.44 -8.10 -30.66
N HIS A 53 -23.96 -7.28 -31.58
CA HIS A 53 -23.30 -6.04 -32.02
C HIS A 53 -23.17 -5.03 -30.87
N ASP A 54 -24.25 -4.78 -30.13
CA ASP A 54 -24.30 -3.87 -29.00
C ASP A 54 -23.33 -4.31 -27.90
N SER A 55 -23.16 -5.62 -27.69
CA SER A 55 -22.18 -6.15 -26.76
C SER A 55 -20.74 -5.85 -27.18
N PHE A 56 -20.42 -5.96 -28.47
CA PHE A 56 -19.12 -5.51 -28.98
C PHE A 56 -18.93 -4.00 -28.82
N GLU A 57 -19.92 -3.20 -29.23
CA GLU A 57 -19.83 -1.73 -29.12
C GLU A 57 -19.69 -1.25 -27.67
N TYR A 58 -20.27 -1.96 -26.70
CA TYR A 58 -20.17 -1.63 -25.28
C TYR A 58 -18.78 -1.96 -24.70
N TRP A 59 -18.27 -3.16 -24.98
CA TRP A 59 -17.03 -3.66 -24.35
C TRP A 59 -15.74 -3.25 -25.08
N TYR A 60 -15.82 -2.71 -26.29
CA TYR A 60 -14.66 -2.29 -27.07
C TYR A 60 -14.58 -0.76 -27.15
N PRO A 61 -13.38 -0.15 -27.10
CA PRO A 61 -12.05 -0.73 -27.27
C PRO A 61 -11.51 -1.54 -26.09
N CYS A 62 -10.40 -2.25 -26.31
CA CYS A 62 -9.68 -2.91 -25.21
C CYS A 62 -8.94 -1.85 -24.37
N ASP A 63 -9.46 -1.59 -23.16
CA ASP A 63 -8.91 -0.59 -22.23
C ASP A 63 -7.44 -0.87 -21.86
N LEU A 64 -7.15 -2.11 -21.48
CA LEU A 64 -5.81 -2.49 -21.06
C LEU A 64 -5.46 -3.92 -21.48
N ARG A 65 -4.33 -4.06 -22.20
CA ARG A 65 -3.74 -5.35 -22.56
C ARG A 65 -2.49 -5.60 -21.72
N HIS A 66 -2.58 -6.53 -20.77
CA HIS A 66 -1.42 -7.01 -19.98
C HIS A 66 -0.63 -8.08 -20.74
N THR A 67 0.68 -7.96 -20.85
CA THR A 67 1.55 -9.03 -21.36
C THR A 67 3.01 -8.83 -20.97
N ALA A 68 3.86 -9.81 -21.29
CA ALA A 68 5.29 -9.73 -21.01
C ALA A 68 6.06 -8.93 -22.08
N VAL A 69 7.16 -8.28 -21.68
CA VAL A 69 8.08 -7.53 -22.57
C VAL A 69 8.55 -8.33 -23.79
N GLY A 70 8.65 -9.67 -23.68
CA GLY A 70 9.02 -10.55 -24.79
C GLY A 70 8.04 -10.57 -25.98
N HIS A 71 6.83 -10.02 -25.82
CA HIS A 71 5.81 -9.99 -26.86
C HIS A 71 5.78 -8.70 -27.69
N ILE A 72 6.60 -7.70 -27.36
CA ILE A 72 6.63 -6.41 -28.05
C ILE A 72 6.90 -6.60 -29.55
N THR A 73 7.98 -7.31 -29.89
CA THR A 73 8.48 -7.48 -31.26
C THR A 73 7.64 -8.41 -32.14
N ASN A 74 6.59 -9.01 -31.58
CA ASN A 74 5.76 -10.00 -32.28
C ASN A 74 4.27 -9.72 -32.05
N HIS A 75 3.64 -10.44 -31.13
CA HIS A 75 2.22 -10.39 -30.85
C HIS A 75 1.72 -8.96 -30.65
N LEU A 76 2.40 -8.10 -29.88
CA LEU A 76 1.91 -6.73 -29.64
C LEU A 76 2.00 -5.84 -30.87
N THR A 77 3.07 -5.97 -31.65
CA THR A 77 3.18 -5.26 -32.92
C THR A 77 2.06 -5.69 -33.86
N PHE A 78 1.84 -7.00 -34.03
CA PHE A 78 0.73 -7.50 -34.86
C PHE A 78 -0.64 -7.17 -34.28
N TYR A 79 -0.78 -7.14 -32.96
CA TYR A 79 -2.00 -6.72 -32.28
C TYR A 79 -2.38 -5.31 -32.72
N ILE A 80 -1.45 -4.35 -32.67
CA ILE A 80 -1.70 -2.98 -33.12
C ILE A 80 -2.02 -2.94 -34.62
N PHE A 81 -1.18 -3.56 -35.46
CA PHE A 81 -1.39 -3.55 -36.91
C PHE A 81 -2.75 -4.11 -37.33
N ASN A 82 -3.17 -5.24 -36.75
CA ASN A 82 -4.47 -5.83 -37.08
C ASN A 82 -5.63 -4.95 -36.60
N HIS A 83 -5.51 -4.26 -35.46
CA HIS A 83 -6.58 -3.36 -35.02
C HIS A 83 -6.73 -2.16 -35.94
N VAL A 84 -5.62 -1.54 -36.35
CA VAL A 84 -5.62 -0.40 -37.28
C VAL A 84 -6.12 -0.80 -38.67
N ALA A 85 -5.84 -2.04 -39.10
CA ALA A 85 -6.28 -2.53 -40.40
C ALA A 85 -7.78 -2.89 -40.45
N LEU A 86 -8.35 -3.36 -39.33
CA LEU A 86 -9.72 -3.86 -39.28
C LEU A 86 -10.73 -2.85 -38.74
N PHE A 87 -10.33 -2.02 -37.78
CA PHE A 87 -11.25 -1.18 -37.03
C PHE A 87 -10.94 0.32 -37.20
N SER A 88 -11.98 1.14 -37.06
CA SER A 88 -11.82 2.58 -36.91
C SER A 88 -11.06 2.93 -35.62
N ASP A 89 -10.55 4.15 -35.57
CA ASP A 89 -9.82 4.73 -34.44
C ASP A 89 -10.59 4.64 -33.11
N LYS A 90 -11.92 4.76 -33.14
CA LYS A 90 -12.82 4.52 -31.99
C LYS A 90 -12.51 3.20 -31.26
N PHE A 91 -12.13 2.16 -31.98
CA PHE A 91 -11.96 0.79 -31.47
C PHE A 91 -10.50 0.36 -31.36
N TRP A 92 -9.56 1.29 -31.51
CA TRP A 92 -8.14 0.99 -31.31
C TRP A 92 -7.84 0.72 -29.82
N PRO A 93 -6.87 -0.15 -29.50
CA PRO A 93 -6.47 -0.42 -28.13
C PRO A 93 -6.07 0.86 -27.39
N VAL A 94 -6.54 1.01 -26.14
CA VAL A 94 -6.28 2.21 -25.33
C VAL A 94 -4.93 2.11 -24.64
N GLY A 95 -4.71 1.03 -23.89
CA GLY A 95 -3.52 0.82 -23.07
C GLY A 95 -2.87 -0.55 -23.28
N ILE A 96 -1.54 -0.58 -23.23
CA ILE A 96 -0.75 -1.80 -23.11
C ILE A 96 0.14 -1.65 -21.89
N SER A 97 0.11 -2.63 -21.01
CA SER A 97 1.02 -2.70 -19.86
C SER A 97 1.88 -3.95 -19.97
N LEU A 98 3.14 -3.77 -19.60
CA LEU A 98 4.18 -4.75 -19.80
C LEU A 98 4.72 -5.20 -18.46
N ASN A 99 4.82 -6.52 -18.30
CA ASN A 99 5.51 -7.10 -17.16
C ASN A 99 6.85 -7.74 -17.55
N GLU A 100 7.82 -7.66 -16.65
CA GLU A 100 9.07 -8.39 -16.73
C GLU A 100 8.88 -9.87 -16.35
N PHE A 101 9.93 -10.66 -16.58
CA PHE A 101 9.88 -12.11 -16.38
C PHE A 101 9.84 -12.52 -14.90
N LEU A 102 9.25 -13.69 -14.66
CA LEU A 102 9.38 -14.42 -13.39
C LEU A 102 10.58 -15.37 -13.44
N ILE A 103 11.47 -15.26 -12.47
CA ILE A 103 12.60 -16.17 -12.25
C ILE A 103 12.45 -16.90 -10.91
N CYS A 104 13.25 -17.95 -10.69
CA CYS A 104 13.20 -18.77 -9.49
C CYS A 104 14.60 -18.97 -8.94
N GLU A 105 14.82 -18.61 -7.67
CA GLU A 105 16.11 -18.72 -6.98
C GLU A 105 17.26 -18.10 -7.78
N GLY A 106 17.03 -16.90 -8.34
CA GLY A 106 18.00 -16.17 -9.14
C GLY A 106 18.28 -16.75 -10.54
N ALA A 107 17.58 -17.82 -10.93
CA ALA A 107 17.76 -18.47 -12.23
C ALA A 107 16.48 -18.42 -13.07
N LYS A 108 16.64 -18.26 -14.38
CA LYS A 108 15.53 -18.39 -15.34
C LYS A 108 14.82 -19.74 -15.15
N MET A 109 13.50 -19.70 -15.02
CA MET A 109 12.66 -20.90 -14.94
C MET A 109 12.73 -21.70 -16.25
N SER A 110 12.99 -23.00 -16.17
CA SER A 110 12.95 -23.90 -17.33
C SER A 110 12.72 -25.36 -16.92
N LYS A 111 11.96 -26.11 -17.73
CA LYS A 111 11.64 -27.51 -17.43
C LYS A 111 12.90 -28.38 -17.28
N SER A 112 13.93 -28.14 -18.08
CA SER A 112 15.20 -28.88 -18.03
C SER A 112 15.99 -28.65 -16.74
N LYS A 113 15.83 -27.49 -16.08
CA LYS A 113 16.45 -27.20 -14.77
C LYS A 113 15.62 -27.70 -13.59
N GLY A 114 14.40 -28.19 -13.82
CA GLY A 114 13.50 -28.66 -12.76
C GLY A 114 12.99 -27.57 -11.82
N ASN A 115 13.25 -26.28 -12.09
CA ASN A 115 12.91 -25.14 -11.24
C ASN A 115 11.59 -24.43 -11.62
N VAL A 116 10.75 -25.09 -12.43
CA VAL A 116 9.42 -24.58 -12.81
C VAL A 116 8.40 -25.07 -11.80
N ILE A 117 7.62 -24.13 -11.26
CA ILE A 117 6.49 -24.44 -10.39
C ILE A 117 5.21 -24.32 -11.23
N PRO A 118 4.48 -25.41 -11.50
CA PRO A 118 3.22 -25.35 -12.23
C PRO A 118 2.18 -24.54 -11.45
N LEU A 119 1.45 -23.64 -12.13
CA LEU A 119 0.41 -22.83 -11.49
C LEU A 119 -0.69 -23.69 -10.83
N ALA A 120 -0.99 -24.86 -11.42
CA ALA A 120 -1.95 -25.82 -10.84
C ALA A 120 -1.52 -26.37 -9.46
N ASP A 121 -0.23 -26.36 -9.14
CA ASP A 121 0.29 -26.82 -7.86
C ASP A 121 0.32 -25.73 -6.78
N ILE A 122 0.24 -24.46 -7.19
CA ILE A 122 0.33 -23.31 -6.29
C ILE A 122 -0.75 -23.36 -5.19
N PRO A 123 -2.06 -23.51 -5.49
CA PRO A 123 -3.08 -23.53 -4.44
C PRO A 123 -2.88 -24.66 -3.43
N ARG A 124 -2.39 -25.83 -3.90
CA ARG A 124 -2.14 -27.00 -3.03
C ARG A 124 -0.91 -26.84 -2.15
N LYS A 125 0.14 -26.16 -2.64
CA LYS A 125 1.41 -26.01 -1.92
C LYS A 125 1.44 -24.78 -1.00
N TYR A 126 0.85 -23.67 -1.42
CA TYR A 126 1.00 -22.38 -0.75
C TYR A 126 -0.35 -21.73 -0.40
N GLY A 127 -1.41 -22.03 -1.16
CA GLY A 127 -2.65 -21.27 -1.15
C GLY A 127 -2.63 -20.13 -2.18
N ALA A 128 -3.80 -19.83 -2.76
CA ALA A 128 -3.91 -18.85 -3.83
C ALA A 128 -3.55 -17.42 -3.37
N ASP A 129 -4.04 -17.01 -2.19
CA ASP A 129 -3.81 -15.66 -1.68
C ASP A 129 -2.37 -15.42 -1.24
N LEU A 130 -1.70 -16.42 -0.66
CA LEU A 130 -0.29 -16.32 -0.34
C LEU A 130 0.56 -16.11 -1.60
N TYR A 131 0.24 -16.83 -2.68
CA TYR A 131 0.91 -16.63 -3.97
C TYR A 131 0.64 -15.23 -4.54
N ARG A 132 -0.62 -14.79 -4.55
CA ARG A 132 -0.99 -13.44 -5.03
C ARG A 132 -0.27 -12.36 -4.26
N LEU A 133 -0.31 -12.42 -2.93
CA LEU A 133 0.39 -11.52 -2.01
C LEU A 133 1.90 -11.50 -2.31
N TYR A 134 2.51 -12.67 -2.45
CA TYR A 134 3.94 -12.76 -2.69
C TYR A 134 4.34 -12.15 -4.04
N ILE A 135 3.66 -12.51 -5.12
CA ILE A 135 3.96 -11.99 -6.46
C ILE A 135 3.74 -10.47 -6.52
N ALA A 136 2.57 -10.00 -6.06
CA ALA A 136 2.22 -8.59 -6.05
C ALA A 136 3.16 -7.75 -5.18
N GLY A 137 3.59 -8.28 -4.02
CA GLY A 137 4.49 -7.58 -3.11
C GLY A 137 5.97 -7.65 -3.50
N SER A 138 6.35 -8.47 -4.48
CA SER A 138 7.77 -8.71 -4.82
C SER A 138 8.36 -7.64 -5.74
N ALA A 139 7.65 -7.24 -6.80
CA ALA A 139 8.15 -6.29 -7.79
C ALA A 139 7.00 -5.55 -8.48
N ASN A 140 7.30 -4.36 -9.03
CA ASN A 140 6.43 -3.71 -10.00
C ASN A 140 6.49 -4.40 -11.34
N LEU A 141 5.56 -4.07 -12.23
CA LEU A 141 5.45 -4.71 -13.54
C LEU A 141 6.74 -4.56 -14.35
N ASP A 142 7.43 -3.43 -14.26
CA ASP A 142 8.68 -3.14 -14.98
C ASP A 142 9.92 -3.83 -14.39
N ALA A 143 9.77 -4.64 -13.34
CA ALA A 143 10.86 -5.29 -12.64
C ALA A 143 10.71 -6.82 -12.61
N VAL A 144 11.84 -7.51 -12.74
CA VAL A 144 11.90 -8.98 -12.67
C VAL A 144 11.47 -9.45 -11.28
N VAL A 145 10.51 -10.37 -11.24
CA VAL A 145 10.09 -11.03 -9.99
C VAL A 145 10.97 -12.25 -9.78
N ASP A 146 11.58 -12.38 -8.60
CA ASP A 146 12.35 -13.56 -8.20
C ASP A 146 11.60 -14.36 -7.14
N TRP A 147 11.11 -15.54 -7.52
CA TRP A 147 10.50 -16.49 -6.59
C TRP A 147 11.57 -17.10 -5.70
N ARG A 148 11.47 -16.85 -4.40
CA ARG A 148 12.38 -17.37 -3.38
C ARG A 148 11.59 -18.04 -2.26
N GLU A 149 11.77 -19.34 -2.08
CA GLU A 149 11.02 -20.14 -1.10
C GLU A 149 11.11 -19.55 0.32
N LYS A 150 12.30 -19.10 0.71
CA LYS A 150 12.53 -18.48 2.02
C LYS A 150 11.69 -17.21 2.26
N ASN A 151 11.48 -16.42 1.20
CA ASN A 151 10.70 -15.20 1.29
C ASN A 151 9.19 -15.50 1.31
N VAL A 152 8.75 -16.55 0.60
CA VAL A 152 7.36 -17.04 0.64
C VAL A 152 6.98 -17.48 2.06
N VAL A 153 7.85 -18.21 2.75
CA VAL A 153 7.65 -18.58 4.17
C VAL A 153 7.51 -17.34 5.06
N SER A 154 8.24 -16.27 4.75
CA SER A 154 8.17 -15.02 5.52
C SER A 154 6.85 -14.28 5.28
N ALA A 155 6.36 -14.25 4.03
CA ALA A 155 5.04 -13.74 3.69
C ALA A 155 3.93 -14.57 4.37
N GLN A 156 4.07 -15.90 4.42
CA GLN A 156 3.12 -16.79 5.10
C GLN A 156 3.01 -16.47 6.60
N LYS A 157 4.13 -16.22 7.28
CA LYS A 157 4.11 -15.80 8.70
C LYS A 157 3.35 -14.49 8.91
N ARG A 158 3.52 -13.53 7.99
CA ARG A 158 2.77 -12.25 8.03
C ARG A 158 1.28 -12.47 7.77
N MET A 159 0.93 -13.35 6.83
CA MET A 159 -0.45 -13.74 6.56
C MET A 159 -1.09 -14.39 7.79
N ASN A 160 -0.41 -15.34 8.44
CA ASN A 160 -0.91 -15.92 9.70
C ASN A 160 -1.13 -14.84 10.78
N LYS A 161 -0.27 -13.82 10.83
CA LYS A 161 -0.45 -12.71 11.77
C LYS A 161 -1.69 -11.86 11.46
N LEU A 162 -1.99 -11.61 10.18
CA LEU A 162 -3.26 -11.00 9.77
C LEU A 162 -4.44 -11.83 10.27
N TYR A 163 -4.40 -13.16 10.11
CA TYR A 163 -5.47 -14.04 10.57
C TYR A 163 -5.71 -13.93 12.08
N GLU A 164 -4.64 -13.99 12.88
CA GLU A 164 -4.74 -13.83 14.34
C GLU A 164 -5.39 -12.50 14.74
N ILE A 165 -4.96 -11.42 14.10
CA ILE A 165 -5.44 -10.06 14.39
C ILE A 165 -6.90 -9.89 13.95
N ALA A 166 -7.24 -10.33 12.75
CA ALA A 166 -8.60 -10.23 12.22
C ALA A 166 -9.59 -11.03 13.08
N ASP A 167 -9.27 -12.29 13.42
CA ASP A 167 -10.12 -13.11 14.29
C ASP A 167 -10.27 -12.48 15.69
N GLU A 168 -9.21 -11.88 16.24
CA GLU A 168 -9.28 -11.19 17.54
C GLU A 168 -10.19 -9.95 17.49
N ILE A 169 -10.04 -9.11 16.45
CA ILE A 169 -10.86 -7.92 16.23
C ILE A 169 -12.33 -8.31 16.05
N ILE A 170 -12.63 -9.29 15.19
CA ILE A 170 -14.00 -9.74 14.93
C ILE A 170 -14.64 -10.25 16.23
N LYS A 171 -13.92 -11.08 16.99
CA LYS A 171 -14.44 -11.66 18.24
C LYS A 171 -14.73 -10.61 19.30
N LYS A 172 -13.85 -9.63 19.49
CA LYS A 172 -13.98 -8.64 20.57
C LYS A 172 -14.77 -7.39 20.17
N GLY A 173 -14.82 -7.06 18.88
CA GLY A 173 -15.48 -5.88 18.33
C GLY A 173 -16.90 -6.14 17.82
N LYS A 174 -17.43 -7.36 17.97
CA LYS A 174 -18.73 -7.78 17.39
C LYS A 174 -19.91 -6.87 17.73
N THR A 175 -19.94 -6.24 18.91
CA THR A 175 -21.01 -5.32 19.30
C THR A 175 -20.91 -3.96 18.62
N LYS A 176 -19.79 -3.67 17.94
CA LYS A 176 -19.41 -2.36 17.40
C LYS A 176 -19.47 -1.23 18.42
N GLU A 177 -19.50 -1.56 19.72
CA GLU A 177 -19.51 -0.57 20.79
C GLU A 177 -18.12 0.07 20.91
N LYS A 178 -18.06 1.39 20.75
CA LYS A 178 -16.82 2.15 20.82
C LYS A 178 -16.55 2.59 22.25
N ALA A 179 -15.31 2.39 22.70
CA ALA A 179 -14.81 3.02 23.90
C ALA A 179 -14.65 4.55 23.67
N PRO A 180 -14.56 5.36 24.75
CA PRO A 180 -14.19 6.76 24.62
C PRO A 180 -12.91 6.92 23.80
N GLU A 181 -12.96 7.81 22.82
CA GLU A 181 -11.87 8.01 21.86
C GLU A 181 -10.59 8.51 22.53
N THR A 182 -9.47 7.95 22.10
CA THR A 182 -8.12 8.30 22.55
C THR A 182 -7.27 8.85 21.39
N THR A 183 -6.14 9.49 21.68
CA THR A 183 -5.20 9.93 20.63
C THR A 183 -4.70 8.77 19.77
N LEU A 184 -4.59 7.56 20.34
CA LEU A 184 -4.20 6.37 19.60
C LEU A 184 -5.30 5.87 18.65
N ASP A 185 -6.57 6.11 19.00
CA ASP A 185 -7.73 5.82 18.14
C ASP A 185 -7.75 6.76 16.94
N LEU A 186 -7.54 8.06 17.19
CA LEU A 186 -7.35 9.07 16.13
C LEU A 186 -6.18 8.69 15.21
N TRP A 187 -5.09 8.21 15.80
CA TRP A 187 -3.92 7.77 15.05
C TRP A 187 -4.24 6.62 14.09
N ILE A 188 -4.83 5.51 14.56
CA ILE A 188 -5.07 4.37 13.68
C ILE A 188 -6.10 4.69 12.59
N ASN A 189 -7.09 5.53 12.91
CA ASN A 189 -8.07 6.00 11.93
C ASN A 189 -7.43 6.91 10.87
N SER A 190 -6.54 7.82 11.28
CA SER A 190 -5.75 8.65 10.36
C SER A 190 -4.85 7.78 9.47
N ARG A 191 -4.15 6.81 10.05
CA ARG A 191 -3.27 5.89 9.31
C ARG A 191 -4.04 5.07 8.28
N PHE A 192 -5.24 4.61 8.63
CA PHE A 192 -6.11 3.90 7.69
C PHE A 192 -6.47 4.79 6.50
N ASN A 193 -6.93 6.01 6.73
CA ASN A 193 -7.34 6.92 5.65
C ASN A 193 -6.16 7.40 4.80
N THR A 194 -5.00 7.69 5.41
CA THR A 194 -3.73 7.95 4.69
C THR A 194 -3.33 6.76 3.82
N MET A 195 -3.40 5.54 4.35
CA MET A 195 -3.10 4.30 3.63
C MET A 195 -4.07 4.11 2.48
N LEU A 196 -5.38 4.23 2.71
CA LEU A 196 -6.43 4.07 1.70
C LEU A 196 -6.24 5.05 0.54
N LYS A 197 -5.98 6.32 0.83
CA LYS A 197 -5.69 7.35 -0.18
C LYS A 197 -4.50 6.97 -1.06
N SER A 198 -3.40 6.56 -0.42
CA SER A 198 -2.16 6.19 -1.12
C SER A 198 -2.29 4.87 -1.90
N ALA A 199 -3.02 3.90 -1.35
CA ALA A 199 -3.29 2.61 -1.95
C ALA A 199 -4.19 2.74 -3.18
N THR A 200 -5.23 3.57 -3.11
CA THR A 200 -6.12 3.88 -4.24
C THR A 200 -5.31 4.48 -5.39
N ALA A 201 -4.51 5.52 -5.12
CA ALA A 201 -3.64 6.12 -6.12
C ALA A 201 -2.61 5.12 -6.68
N SER A 202 -2.10 4.19 -5.86
CA SER A 202 -1.17 3.16 -6.32
C SER A 202 -1.84 2.18 -7.28
N LEU A 203 -3.06 1.73 -7.00
CA LEU A 203 -3.82 0.85 -7.90
C LEU A 203 -4.16 1.55 -9.22
N GLU A 204 -4.62 2.80 -9.18
CA GLU A 204 -4.92 3.59 -10.39
C GLU A 204 -3.71 3.74 -11.30
N ASN A 205 -2.50 3.79 -10.72
CA ASN A 205 -1.24 3.88 -11.45
C ASN A 205 -0.55 2.53 -11.69
N MET A 206 -1.23 1.39 -11.47
CA MET A 206 -0.67 0.04 -11.61
C MET A 206 0.56 -0.23 -10.73
N GLY A 207 0.74 0.52 -9.64
CA GLY A 207 1.75 0.35 -8.60
C GLY A 207 1.40 -0.79 -7.64
N VAL A 208 1.37 -2.01 -8.16
CA VAL A 208 0.91 -3.20 -7.44
C VAL A 208 1.79 -3.51 -6.22
N ARG A 209 3.09 -3.27 -6.32
CA ARG A 209 4.01 -3.48 -5.18
C ARG A 209 3.78 -2.46 -4.10
N GLU A 210 3.73 -1.18 -4.44
CA GLU A 210 3.50 -0.09 -3.48
C GLU A 210 2.15 -0.29 -2.79
N TYR A 211 1.09 -0.58 -3.54
CA TYR A 211 -0.20 -0.96 -3.01
C TYR A 211 -0.08 -2.11 -2.01
N THR A 212 0.60 -3.21 -2.37
CA THR A 212 0.78 -4.36 -1.48
C THR A 212 1.56 -4.00 -0.20
N GLN A 213 2.61 -3.19 -0.31
CA GLN A 213 3.38 -2.73 0.85
C GLN A 213 2.49 -1.92 1.80
N LEU A 214 1.73 -0.97 1.28
CA LEU A 214 0.84 -0.10 2.05
C LEU A 214 -0.27 -0.90 2.74
N VAL A 215 -1.07 -1.63 1.96
CA VAL A 215 -2.31 -2.25 2.45
C VAL A 215 -2.07 -3.46 3.31
N PHE A 216 -1.02 -4.24 3.03
CA PHE A 216 -0.76 -5.47 3.76
C PHE A 216 0.36 -5.30 4.77
N PHE A 217 1.57 -4.93 4.36
CA PHE A 217 2.73 -4.99 5.26
C PHE A 217 2.77 -3.83 6.26
N GLU A 218 2.60 -2.59 5.79
CA GLU A 218 2.66 -1.40 6.62
C GLU A 218 1.45 -1.30 7.54
N PHE A 219 0.24 -1.41 6.99
CA PHE A 219 -0.96 -1.29 7.79
C PHE A 219 -1.14 -2.43 8.81
N LEU A 220 -0.71 -3.66 8.49
CA LEU A 220 -0.65 -4.75 9.49
C LEU A 220 0.29 -4.41 10.65
N ASN A 221 1.42 -3.75 10.37
CA ASN A 221 2.31 -3.29 11.45
C ASN A 221 1.65 -2.18 12.27
N ASP A 222 0.90 -1.28 11.64
CA ASP A 222 0.19 -0.21 12.35
C ASP A 222 -0.91 -0.77 13.27
N ILE A 223 -1.71 -1.73 12.80
CA ILE A 223 -2.68 -2.44 13.65
C ILE A 223 -1.99 -3.21 14.78
N SER A 224 -0.89 -3.92 14.49
CA SER A 224 -0.12 -4.65 15.52
C SER A 224 0.41 -3.70 16.59
N HIS A 225 0.88 -2.53 16.17
CA HIS A 225 1.37 -1.47 17.05
C HIS A 225 0.24 -0.90 17.91
N TYR A 226 -0.90 -0.57 17.30
CA TYR A 226 -2.11 -0.12 18.02
C TYR A 226 -2.49 -1.11 19.12
N LEU A 227 -2.58 -2.41 18.80
CA LEU A 227 -2.96 -3.46 19.75
C LEU A 227 -1.95 -3.59 20.90
N THR A 228 -0.66 -3.47 20.59
CA THR A 228 0.41 -3.52 21.61
C THR A 228 0.33 -2.31 22.54
N ARG A 229 0.15 -1.10 21.98
CA ARG A 229 0.05 0.16 22.72
C ARG A 229 -1.19 0.22 23.63
N SER A 230 -2.34 -0.18 23.10
CA SER A 230 -3.62 -0.12 23.81
C SER A 230 -3.84 -1.27 24.79
N GLY A 231 -3.23 -2.44 24.51
CA GLY A 231 -3.35 -3.64 25.32
C GLY A 231 -4.80 -4.04 25.56
N LYS A 232 -5.19 -4.22 26.83
CA LYS A 232 -6.57 -4.58 27.20
C LYS A 232 -7.59 -3.46 26.97
N LYS A 233 -7.14 -2.23 26.70
CA LYS A 233 -7.99 -1.05 26.54
C LYS A 233 -8.22 -0.67 25.07
N ALA A 234 -7.85 -1.54 24.13
CA ALA A 234 -8.11 -1.35 22.70
C ALA A 234 -9.59 -1.03 22.45
N ASN A 235 -9.84 -0.08 21.55
CA ASN A 235 -11.17 0.28 21.10
C ASN A 235 -11.64 -0.72 20.04
N TRP A 236 -12.14 -1.88 20.49
CA TRP A 236 -12.48 -3.00 19.60
C TRP A 236 -13.60 -2.66 18.60
N GLY A 237 -14.55 -1.79 18.96
CA GLY A 237 -15.58 -1.32 18.03
C GLY A 237 -14.99 -0.51 16.86
N LEU A 238 -14.05 0.40 17.14
CA LEU A 238 -13.31 1.14 16.11
C LEU A 238 -12.51 0.19 15.22
N LEU A 239 -11.76 -0.74 15.81
CA LEU A 239 -10.96 -1.69 15.04
C LEU A 239 -11.82 -2.59 14.14
N TYR A 240 -13.05 -2.90 14.55
CA TYR A 240 -13.98 -3.67 13.74
C TYR A 240 -14.38 -2.91 12.47
N GLU A 241 -14.75 -1.63 12.58
CA GLU A 241 -15.08 -0.79 11.42
C GLU A 241 -13.88 -0.58 10.48
N VAL A 242 -12.70 -0.37 11.07
CA VAL A 242 -11.45 -0.27 10.32
C VAL A 242 -11.16 -1.59 9.60
N LEU A 243 -11.38 -2.74 10.25
CA LEU A 243 -11.19 -4.05 9.64
C LEU A 243 -12.14 -4.27 8.47
N GLU A 244 -13.44 -3.97 8.62
CA GLU A 244 -14.41 -4.10 7.51
C GLU A 244 -13.96 -3.33 6.28
N SER A 245 -13.53 -2.07 6.47
CA SER A 245 -13.03 -1.24 5.37
C SER A 245 -11.70 -1.76 4.83
N TRP A 246 -10.80 -2.24 5.70
CA TRP A 246 -9.53 -2.82 5.32
C TRP A 246 -9.68 -4.12 4.51
N LEU A 247 -10.67 -4.96 4.81
CA LEU A 247 -10.95 -6.18 4.04
C LEU A 247 -11.33 -5.84 2.59
N LYS A 248 -12.12 -4.78 2.37
CA LYS A 248 -12.45 -4.30 1.02
C LYS A 248 -11.18 -3.91 0.26
N VAL A 249 -10.31 -3.17 0.92
CA VAL A 249 -9.02 -2.74 0.37
C VAL A 249 -8.09 -3.93 0.14
N LEU A 250 -8.16 -5.01 0.93
CA LEU A 250 -7.36 -6.22 0.73
C LEU A 250 -7.92 -7.14 -0.37
N SER A 251 -9.21 -7.03 -0.71
CA SER A 251 -9.89 -7.97 -1.61
C SER A 251 -9.25 -8.12 -3.01
N PRO A 252 -8.70 -7.06 -3.67
CA PRO A 252 -7.99 -7.23 -4.94
C PRO A 252 -6.71 -8.07 -4.80
N LEU A 253 -6.10 -8.06 -3.61
CA LEU A 253 -4.85 -8.77 -3.32
C LEU A 253 -5.14 -10.21 -2.86
N MET A 254 -6.02 -10.37 -1.87
CA MET A 254 -6.29 -11.62 -1.13
C MET A 254 -7.80 -11.90 -1.07
N PRO A 255 -8.46 -12.16 -2.22
CA PRO A 255 -9.92 -12.22 -2.30
C PRO A 255 -10.54 -13.31 -1.43
N HIS A 256 -9.92 -14.49 -1.32
CA HIS A 256 -10.50 -15.60 -0.56
C HIS A 256 -10.45 -15.34 0.94
N THR A 257 -9.32 -14.79 1.42
CA THR A 257 -9.11 -14.39 2.80
C THR A 257 -10.05 -13.25 3.18
N ALA A 258 -10.23 -12.29 2.27
CA ALA A 258 -11.13 -11.17 2.48
C ALA A 258 -12.60 -11.65 2.60
N GLU A 259 -13.07 -12.51 1.70
CA GLU A 259 -14.44 -13.07 1.76
C GLU A 259 -14.68 -13.89 3.04
N GLU A 260 -13.72 -14.74 3.45
CA GLU A 260 -13.84 -15.52 4.70
C GLU A 260 -14.01 -14.61 5.93
N PHE A 261 -13.22 -13.52 6.01
CA PHE A 261 -13.36 -12.58 7.12
C PHE A 261 -14.59 -11.68 7.00
N TRP A 262 -15.05 -11.42 5.78
CA TRP A 262 -16.29 -10.69 5.51
C TRP A 262 -17.49 -11.47 6.04
N GLU A 263 -17.59 -12.76 5.70
CA GLU A 263 -18.63 -13.66 6.21
C GLU A 263 -18.55 -13.79 7.74
N LYS A 264 -17.35 -14.00 8.30
CA LYS A 264 -17.13 -14.02 9.76
C LYS A 264 -17.53 -12.73 10.46
N SER A 265 -17.49 -11.61 9.75
CA SER A 265 -17.93 -10.29 10.21
C SER A 265 -19.45 -10.11 10.12
N MET A 266 -20.20 -11.20 9.92
CA MET A 266 -21.67 -11.27 9.86
C MET A 266 -22.29 -10.61 8.63
N HIS A 267 -21.53 -10.45 7.54
CA HIS A 267 -22.06 -10.04 6.24
C HIS A 267 -22.54 -11.26 5.46
N SER A 268 -23.60 -11.10 4.67
CA SER A 268 -24.19 -12.19 3.86
C SER A 268 -24.05 -11.99 2.35
N ASP A 269 -23.53 -10.84 1.94
CA ASP A 269 -23.16 -10.51 0.57
C ASP A 269 -21.68 -10.82 0.29
N MET A 270 -21.27 -10.65 -0.97
CA MET A 270 -19.88 -10.85 -1.39
C MET A 270 -19.12 -9.53 -1.35
N ILE A 271 -17.94 -9.53 -0.71
CA ILE A 271 -17.07 -8.35 -0.69
C ILE A 271 -16.65 -7.92 -2.09
N SER A 272 -16.57 -8.87 -3.02
CA SER A 272 -16.23 -8.62 -4.43
C SER A 272 -17.25 -7.79 -5.20
N THR A 273 -18.46 -7.61 -4.65
CA THR A 273 -19.53 -6.77 -5.23
C THR A 273 -19.77 -5.47 -4.47
N ASP A 274 -19.02 -5.23 -3.40
CA ASP A 274 -19.15 -4.04 -2.56
C ASP A 274 -18.32 -2.87 -3.13
N ASP A 275 -18.71 -1.65 -2.76
CA ASP A 275 -18.04 -0.43 -3.18
C ASP A 275 -16.66 -0.29 -2.54
N TRP A 276 -15.73 0.30 -3.30
CA TRP A 276 -14.44 0.72 -2.76
C TRP A 276 -14.63 1.75 -1.64
N PRO A 277 -13.97 1.62 -0.49
CA PRO A 277 -14.20 2.52 0.63
C PRO A 277 -13.77 3.96 0.29
N ALA A 278 -14.55 4.93 0.74
CA ALA A 278 -14.24 6.35 0.60
C ALA A 278 -13.21 6.79 1.66
N VAL A 279 -12.31 7.69 1.25
CA VAL A 279 -11.36 8.33 2.17
C VAL A 279 -12.09 9.39 3.00
N ASP A 280 -12.01 9.28 4.32
CA ASP A 280 -12.36 10.36 5.23
C ASP A 280 -11.16 11.31 5.40
N GLU A 281 -11.11 12.37 4.59
CA GLU A 281 -10.06 13.37 4.64
C GLU A 281 -10.03 14.12 5.98
N ALA A 282 -11.16 14.22 6.70
CA ALA A 282 -11.20 14.89 8.00
C ALA A 282 -10.58 14.04 9.12
N ALA A 283 -10.55 12.72 8.95
CA ALA A 283 -9.86 11.80 9.87
C ALA A 283 -8.33 11.83 9.70
N ILE A 284 -7.80 12.35 8.59
CA ILE A 284 -6.35 12.40 8.35
C ILE A 284 -5.73 13.54 9.16
N SER A 285 -4.90 13.19 10.14
CA SER A 285 -4.12 14.11 10.95
C SER A 285 -2.64 13.76 10.91
N LYS A 286 -1.88 14.50 10.09
CA LYS A 286 -0.42 14.32 9.99
C LYS A 286 0.31 14.61 11.30
N GLU A 287 -0.19 15.56 12.09
CA GLU A 287 0.38 15.83 13.41
C GLU A 287 0.29 14.60 14.33
N VAL A 288 -0.87 13.94 14.39
CA VAL A 288 -1.07 12.73 15.20
C VAL A 288 -0.23 11.56 14.67
N GLU A 289 -0.15 11.38 13.35
CA GLU A 289 0.72 10.38 12.72
C GLU A 289 2.19 10.59 13.08
N LEU A 290 2.69 11.83 12.97
CA LEU A 290 4.07 12.18 13.28
C LEU A 290 4.38 12.06 14.78
N ALA A 291 3.43 12.41 15.65
CA ALA A 291 3.56 12.24 17.10
C ALA A 291 3.76 10.77 17.49
N GLU A 292 2.95 9.88 16.91
CA GLU A 292 3.09 8.45 17.18
C GLU A 292 4.37 7.86 16.58
N ASP A 293 4.76 8.30 15.38
CA ASP A 293 6.02 7.92 14.73
C ASP A 293 7.25 8.34 15.55
N LEU A 294 7.22 9.54 16.14
CA LEU A 294 8.26 10.01 17.06
C LEU A 294 8.37 9.04 18.24
N MET A 295 7.26 8.72 18.89
CA MET A 295 7.27 7.82 20.04
C MET A 295 7.73 6.41 19.67
N LYS A 296 7.34 5.87 18.52
CA LYS A 296 7.82 4.59 17.98
C LYS A 296 9.32 4.61 17.76
N GLY A 297 9.83 5.67 17.15
CA GLY A 297 11.27 5.88 16.93
C GLY A 297 12.05 5.92 18.24
N VAL A 298 11.57 6.69 19.22
CA VAL A 298 12.20 6.81 20.54
C VAL A 298 12.23 5.47 21.28
N SER A 299 11.13 4.70 21.29
CA SER A 299 11.12 3.37 21.93
C SER A 299 12.17 2.44 21.28
N SER A 300 12.19 2.38 19.95
CA SER A 300 13.18 1.59 19.20
C SER A 300 14.63 2.01 19.52
N ASP A 301 14.90 3.32 19.55
CA ASP A 301 16.24 3.85 19.83
C ASP A 301 16.65 3.56 21.29
N ILE A 302 15.73 3.67 22.25
CA ILE A 302 16.01 3.29 23.65
C ILE A 302 16.39 1.81 23.74
N LEU A 303 15.62 0.91 23.10
CA LEU A 303 15.92 -0.53 23.10
C LEU A 303 17.31 -0.82 22.51
N GLN A 304 17.67 -0.17 21.40
CA GLN A 304 19.00 -0.31 20.81
C GLN A 304 20.10 0.21 21.75
N VAL A 305 19.90 1.35 22.43
CA VAL A 305 20.88 1.86 23.39
C VAL A 305 21.01 0.94 24.60
N ILE A 306 19.93 0.33 25.08
CA ILE A 306 19.96 -0.68 26.16
C ILE A 306 20.81 -1.89 25.72
N GLU A 307 20.56 -2.40 24.52
CA GLU A 307 21.30 -3.54 23.96
C GLU A 307 22.80 -3.24 23.84
N LEU A 308 23.15 -2.08 23.28
CA LEU A 308 24.54 -1.66 23.08
C LEU A 308 25.27 -1.38 24.40
N THR A 309 24.60 -0.76 25.38
CA THR A 309 25.21 -0.41 26.67
C THR A 309 25.22 -1.57 27.67
N LYS A 310 24.48 -2.66 27.39
CA LYS A 310 24.30 -3.83 28.26
C LYS A 310 23.86 -3.48 29.69
N LYS A 311 23.20 -2.33 29.87
CA LYS A 311 22.71 -1.90 31.19
C LYS A 311 21.54 -2.79 31.62
N LYS A 312 21.76 -3.60 32.67
CA LYS A 312 20.76 -4.55 33.17
C LYS A 312 19.68 -3.93 34.07
N LYS A 313 19.92 -2.77 34.66
CA LYS A 313 18.98 -2.04 35.51
C LYS A 313 19.01 -0.56 35.14
N LEU A 314 17.88 -0.06 34.68
CA LEU A 314 17.70 1.34 34.33
C LEU A 314 17.06 2.05 35.52
N LYS A 315 17.69 3.10 36.03
CA LYS A 315 17.09 3.94 37.06
C LYS A 315 16.26 5.05 36.44
N LYS A 316 16.81 5.66 35.39
CA LYS A 316 16.23 6.82 34.74
C LYS A 316 16.63 6.85 33.26
N ILE A 317 15.72 7.31 32.41
CA ILE A 317 15.98 7.69 31.03
C ILE A 317 15.69 9.18 30.91
N THR A 318 16.68 9.93 30.44
CA THR A 318 16.51 11.34 30.09
C THR A 318 16.50 11.48 28.57
N LEU A 319 15.41 12.06 28.07
CA LEU A 319 15.21 12.42 26.67
C LEU A 319 15.48 13.91 26.50
N PHE A 320 16.33 14.27 25.55
CA PHE A 320 16.65 15.65 25.23
C PHE A 320 15.93 16.04 23.93
N ALA A 321 14.87 16.85 24.02
CA ALA A 321 14.13 17.33 22.85
C ALA A 321 14.99 18.28 22.02
N ALA A 322 14.88 18.22 20.69
CA ALA A 322 15.72 19.02 19.82
C ALA A 322 15.48 20.53 20.05
N PRO A 323 16.54 21.36 19.93
CA PRO A 323 16.43 22.80 20.11
C PRO A 323 15.65 23.44 18.95
N ALA A 324 14.91 24.53 19.21
CA ALA A 324 13.99 25.12 18.25
C ALA A 324 14.68 25.57 16.94
N TRP A 325 15.90 26.11 17.05
CA TRP A 325 16.67 26.53 15.88
C TRP A 325 16.98 25.37 14.92
N LYS A 326 17.09 24.12 15.39
CA LYS A 326 17.28 22.95 14.51
C LYS A 326 16.03 22.62 13.73
N HIS A 327 14.83 22.79 14.29
CA HIS A 327 13.58 22.65 13.54
C HIS A 327 13.49 23.72 12.45
N HIS A 328 13.80 24.99 12.77
CA HIS A 328 13.82 26.08 11.79
C HIS A 328 14.80 25.81 10.63
N VAL A 329 16.02 25.36 10.95
CA VAL A 329 17.02 24.97 9.94
C VAL A 329 16.52 23.79 9.10
N TYR A 330 15.97 22.75 9.73
CA TYR A 330 15.49 21.56 9.04
C TYR A 330 14.37 21.90 8.04
N SER A 331 13.32 22.60 8.49
CA SER A 331 12.21 23.04 7.61
C SER A 331 12.71 23.93 6.47
N SER A 332 13.63 24.85 6.75
CA SER A 332 14.19 25.73 5.72
C SER A 332 15.01 24.98 4.67
N VAL A 333 15.74 23.93 5.06
CA VAL A 333 16.48 23.07 4.12
C VAL A 333 15.52 22.26 3.25
N LEU A 334 14.41 21.78 3.81
CA LEU A 334 13.35 21.12 3.04
C LEU A 334 12.72 22.06 1.99
N GLU A 335 12.53 23.33 2.34
CA GLU A 335 12.08 24.39 1.41
C GLU A 335 13.15 24.78 0.38
N GLY A 336 14.37 24.23 0.46
CA GLY A 336 15.46 24.48 -0.47
C GLY A 336 16.29 25.73 -0.18
N LYS A 337 16.15 26.35 1.00
CA LYS A 337 16.98 27.49 1.41
C LYS A 337 18.43 27.05 1.65
N LYS A 338 19.37 27.91 1.27
CA LYS A 338 20.81 27.66 1.45
C LYS A 338 21.31 28.26 2.76
N LEU A 339 22.51 27.85 3.19
CA LEU A 339 23.16 28.37 4.39
C LEU A 339 23.20 29.91 4.43
N GLN A 340 23.49 30.56 3.30
CA GLN A 340 23.56 32.03 3.23
C GLN A 340 22.23 32.72 3.60
N ASP A 341 21.10 32.10 3.25
CA ASP A 341 19.77 32.63 3.59
C ASP A 341 19.43 32.36 5.04
N LEU A 342 19.81 31.18 5.55
CA LEU A 342 19.63 30.80 6.94
C LEU A 342 20.42 31.70 7.91
N MET A 343 21.65 32.09 7.54
CA MET A 343 22.49 32.97 8.36
C MET A 343 21.98 34.42 8.45
N LYS A 344 20.96 34.80 7.68
CA LYS A 344 20.26 36.09 7.83
C LYS A 344 19.26 36.09 8.98
N ILE A 345 18.82 34.91 9.43
CA ILE A 345 17.87 34.76 10.54
C ILE A 345 18.64 34.95 11.86
N PRO A 346 18.26 35.92 12.72
CA PRO A 346 19.02 36.25 13.93
C PRO A 346 19.28 35.05 14.84
N GLU A 347 18.27 34.23 15.10
CA GLU A 347 18.36 33.04 15.96
C GLU A 347 19.37 32.01 15.44
N ILE A 348 19.41 31.79 14.12
CA ILE A 348 20.32 30.83 13.48
C ILE A 348 21.73 31.43 13.39
N ARG A 349 21.83 32.73 13.12
CA ARG A 349 23.11 33.45 13.05
C ARG A 349 23.89 33.35 14.36
N VAL A 350 23.21 33.43 15.50
CA VAL A 350 23.81 33.28 16.83
C VAL A 350 24.47 31.90 17.00
N MET A 351 23.95 30.85 16.35
CA MET A 351 24.51 29.50 16.41
C MET A 351 25.76 29.31 15.54
N GLY A 352 26.03 30.23 14.60
CA GLY A 352 27.29 30.29 13.85
C GLY A 352 27.71 28.96 13.21
N ASP A 353 28.89 28.49 13.58
CA ASP A 353 29.47 27.23 13.08
C ASP A 353 28.60 26.00 13.33
N ALA A 354 27.81 25.98 14.42
CA ALA A 354 26.92 24.87 14.71
C ALA A 354 25.79 24.77 13.67
N ALA A 355 25.22 25.90 13.26
CA ALA A 355 24.23 25.95 12.19
C ALA A 355 24.82 25.53 10.85
N ALA A 356 26.02 26.02 10.50
CA ALA A 356 26.69 25.64 9.26
C ALA A 356 26.95 24.13 9.17
N LYS A 357 27.46 23.51 10.24
CA LYS A 357 27.68 22.05 10.31
C LYS A 357 26.38 21.28 10.21
N TYR A 358 25.32 21.77 10.84
CA TYR A 358 24.02 21.11 10.80
C TYR A 358 23.40 21.14 9.40
N VAL A 359 23.41 22.30 8.72
CA VAL A 359 22.97 22.41 7.31
C VAL A 359 23.74 21.43 6.41
N GLN A 360 25.08 21.40 6.51
CA GLN A 360 25.89 20.45 5.74
C GLN A 360 25.53 18.98 6.04
N SER A 361 25.19 18.66 7.29
CA SER A 361 24.78 17.30 7.65
C SER A 361 23.42 16.92 7.05
N LEU A 362 22.47 17.86 6.98
CA LEU A 362 21.18 17.67 6.35
C LEU A 362 21.32 17.53 4.83
N GLU A 363 22.15 18.35 4.19
CA GLU A 363 22.42 18.26 2.76
C GLU A 363 23.02 16.90 2.36
N LYS A 364 23.95 16.37 3.17
CA LYS A 364 24.53 15.03 2.95
C LYS A 364 23.50 13.90 3.01
N LYS A 365 22.42 14.11 3.78
CA LYS A 365 21.35 13.13 3.99
C LYS A 365 20.03 13.56 3.37
N LYS A 366 20.05 14.46 2.37
CA LYS A 366 18.84 15.11 1.84
C LYS A 366 17.76 14.12 1.36
N PHE A 367 18.17 12.96 0.84
CA PHE A 367 17.27 11.90 0.38
C PHE A 367 16.66 11.05 1.51
N GLU A 368 17.23 11.11 2.72
CA GLU A 368 16.75 10.41 3.91
C GLU A 368 15.88 11.30 4.81
N LEU A 369 15.79 12.60 4.51
CA LEU A 369 15.03 13.54 5.32
C LEU A 369 13.53 13.26 5.22
N LYS A 370 12.88 13.13 6.38
CA LYS A 370 11.42 13.19 6.46
C LYS A 370 10.98 14.58 5.97
N ARG A 371 10.04 14.60 5.02
CA ARG A 371 9.50 15.83 4.43
C ARG A 371 8.56 16.58 5.38
N GLU A 372 7.94 15.86 6.29
CA GLU A 372 7.03 16.39 7.30
C GLU A 372 7.60 16.09 8.68
N ILE A 373 7.54 17.08 9.57
CA ILE A 373 8.08 17.03 10.92
C ILE A 373 7.14 17.77 11.88
N LEU A 374 7.24 17.48 13.17
CA LEU A 374 6.56 18.27 14.20
C LEU A 374 7.27 19.61 14.40
N SER A 375 6.52 20.61 14.88
CA SER A 375 7.12 21.84 15.42
C SER A 375 7.96 21.50 16.66
N ALA A 376 8.86 22.40 17.05
CA ALA A 376 9.67 22.22 18.24
C ALA A 376 8.80 22.15 19.51
N GLU A 377 7.74 22.96 19.61
CA GLU A 377 6.82 22.90 20.75
C GLU A 377 6.08 21.56 20.78
N LYS A 378 5.57 21.11 19.63
CA LYS A 378 4.79 19.88 19.55
C LYS A 378 5.65 18.64 19.79
N GLU A 379 6.89 18.60 19.29
CA GLU A 379 7.84 17.52 19.62
C GLU A 379 8.06 17.43 21.14
N LEU A 380 8.29 18.56 21.81
CA LEU A 380 8.47 18.59 23.25
C LEU A 380 7.22 18.15 24.01
N GLU A 381 6.05 18.63 23.60
CA GLU A 381 4.74 18.24 24.16
C GLU A 381 4.51 16.73 24.06
N VAL A 382 4.71 16.15 22.88
CA VAL A 382 4.54 14.71 22.64
C VAL A 382 5.49 13.89 23.53
N LEU A 383 6.76 14.30 23.65
CA LEU A 383 7.71 13.61 24.52
C LEU A 383 7.31 13.71 26.00
N GLU A 384 6.83 14.87 26.44
CA GLU A 384 6.32 15.11 27.79
C GLU A 384 5.12 14.22 28.12
N GLU A 385 4.14 14.14 27.22
CA GLU A 385 2.96 13.27 27.36
C GLU A 385 3.34 11.77 27.37
N ALA A 386 4.33 11.39 26.56
CA ALA A 386 4.81 10.01 26.43
C ALA A 386 5.55 9.49 27.68
N LYS A 387 5.90 10.35 28.65
CA LYS A 387 6.63 9.94 29.87
C LYS A 387 5.99 8.76 30.60
N ASN A 388 4.67 8.78 30.73
CA ASN A 388 3.94 7.72 31.43
C ASN A 388 3.99 6.40 30.67
N TYR A 389 3.86 6.47 29.34
CA TYR A 389 3.98 5.32 28.46
C TYR A 389 5.37 4.69 28.54
N PHE A 390 6.43 5.48 28.32
CA PHE A 390 7.81 4.99 28.40
C PHE A 390 8.19 4.50 29.81
N LYS A 391 7.61 5.08 30.87
CA LYS A 391 7.81 4.60 32.24
C LYS A 391 7.24 3.20 32.44
N GLN A 392 6.08 2.91 31.85
CA GLN A 392 5.47 1.58 31.89
C GLN A 392 6.25 0.58 31.02
N GLU A 393 6.66 1.01 29.83
CA GLU A 393 7.40 0.17 28.87
C GLU A 393 8.79 -0.23 29.39
N PHE A 394 9.57 0.72 29.93
CA PHE A 394 10.95 0.49 30.36
C PHE A 394 11.11 0.26 31.87
N GLY A 395 10.05 0.46 32.65
CA GLY A 395 10.06 0.21 34.10
C GLY A 395 10.96 1.17 34.91
N CYS A 396 11.27 2.36 34.38
CA CYS A 396 12.17 3.33 35.02
C CYS A 396 11.63 4.77 34.94
N LYS A 397 12.22 5.71 35.69
CA LYS A 397 11.82 7.13 35.64
C LYS A 397 12.14 7.71 34.27
N ILE A 398 11.19 8.43 33.67
CA ILE A 398 11.41 9.15 32.41
C ILE A 398 11.45 10.65 32.70
N GLU A 399 12.44 11.32 32.15
CA GLU A 399 12.59 12.77 32.19
C GLU A 399 12.76 13.29 30.77
N VAL A 400 12.15 14.42 30.47
CA VAL A 400 12.29 15.11 29.19
C VAL A 400 12.82 16.49 29.51
N ILE A 401 13.86 16.91 28.80
CA ILE A 401 14.51 18.20 28.97
C ILE A 401 14.68 18.83 27.58
N PRO A 402 14.29 20.09 27.37
CA PRO A 402 14.70 20.82 26.17
C PRO A 402 16.22 20.86 26.08
N ALA A 403 16.82 20.45 24.95
CA ALA A 403 18.27 20.32 24.84
C ALA A 403 19.03 21.62 25.20
N GLU A 404 18.42 22.79 24.95
CA GLU A 404 18.96 24.11 25.28
C GLU A 404 19.15 24.35 26.79
N LYS A 405 18.43 23.59 27.63
CA LYS A 405 18.47 23.69 29.09
C LYS A 405 19.43 22.68 29.74
N SER A 406 20.24 21.95 28.95
CA SER A 406 21.17 20.95 29.47
C SER A 406 22.56 21.03 28.83
N GLU A 407 23.60 20.95 29.66
CA GLU A 407 24.98 20.85 29.18
C GLU A 407 25.41 19.41 28.84
N HIS A 408 24.54 18.43 29.05
CA HIS A 408 24.85 17.02 28.87
C HIS A 408 25.24 16.71 27.42
N GLN A 409 26.21 15.81 27.20
CA GLN A 409 26.69 15.48 25.85
C GLN A 409 25.57 14.95 24.93
N LYS A 410 24.60 14.22 25.50
CA LYS A 410 23.45 13.72 24.75
C LYS A 410 22.47 14.81 24.31
N ALA A 411 22.40 15.95 25.02
CA ALA A 411 21.62 17.10 24.58
C ALA A 411 22.19 17.71 23.29
N LYS A 412 23.52 17.76 23.15
CA LYS A 412 24.21 18.33 21.98
C LYS A 412 23.96 17.54 20.69
N VAL A 413 23.66 16.25 20.80
CA VAL A 413 23.37 15.36 19.66
C VAL A 413 21.88 15.14 19.43
N ALA A 414 21.00 15.73 20.24
CA ALA A 414 19.56 15.72 20.00
C ALA A 414 19.24 16.34 18.65
N ASP A 415 18.39 15.68 17.87
CA ASP A 415 18.09 16.08 16.50
C ASP A 415 16.59 16.03 16.23
N VAL A 416 16.14 16.73 15.18
CA VAL A 416 14.71 16.86 14.86
C VAL A 416 14.09 15.47 14.70
N MET A 417 12.99 15.22 15.41
CA MET A 417 12.30 13.92 15.49
C MET A 417 13.17 12.76 16.04
N LYS A 418 14.31 13.07 16.66
CA LYS A 418 15.31 12.13 17.18
C LYS A 418 15.95 12.69 18.46
N PRO A 419 15.23 12.68 19.60
CA PRO A 419 15.73 13.25 20.83
C PRO A 419 17.01 12.56 21.29
N GLY A 420 17.86 13.31 21.98
CA GLY A 420 19.05 12.74 22.61
C GLY A 420 18.64 11.78 23.74
N ILE A 421 19.21 10.57 23.78
CA ILE A 421 18.87 9.57 24.80
C ILE A 421 20.04 9.37 25.76
N TYR A 422 19.78 9.49 27.06
CA TYR A 422 20.70 9.13 28.13
C TYR A 422 20.07 8.14 29.09
N LEU A 423 20.75 7.01 29.31
CA LEU A 423 20.33 5.95 30.23
C LEU A 423 21.20 6.01 31.49
N GLU A 424 20.58 6.11 32.67
CA GLU A 424 21.24 6.06 33.98
C GLU A 424 21.21 4.67 34.61
#